data_AF-A0A9Q1H423-F1
#
_entry.id   AF-A0A9Q1H423-F1
#
_cell.length_a   1.000
_cell.length_b   1.000
_cell.length_c   1.000
_cell.angle_alpha   90.00
_cell.angle_beta   90.00
_cell.angle_gamma   90.00
#
_symmetry.space_group_name_H-M   'P 1'
#
loop_
_entity.id
_entity.type
_entity.pdbx_description
1 polymer ?
#
loop_
_entity_poly.entity_id
_entity_poly.type
_entity_poly.pdbx_seq_one_letter_code
_entity_poly.pdbx_strand_id
1 'polypeptide(L)'
;MTLIWMDSGTLTLESLRLDGSNRRLLLSVPHISDWISFTMDSYSYFFGNPVQDTIEFFEKDLSSYMYSVWTVPPGSVEGIYYYNSAAEIQEPNICRLSNGGCQELCFPDGCKEVSPEIFGCPENIIKLTTVPEEVDWLEPSAKSRSSENSLPLMIESRSHEPNDTFPLGTTTVTYSFRDEKGNTKKCLFNVTLINESFTTSTLPNVTFTSRVCTGLLRNFNLH
;
A
#
# COMPACT_ATOMS: atom_id res chain seq x y z
N MET A 1 8.80 -1.82 -21.70
CA MET A 1 9.94 -1.50 -20.83
C MET A 1 10.44 -2.79 -20.18
N THR A 2 11.74 -2.95 -20.02
CA THR A 2 12.37 -4.17 -19.52
C THR A 2 13.09 -3.85 -18.22
N LEU A 3 12.82 -4.63 -17.18
CA LEU A 3 13.60 -4.63 -15.95
C LEU A 3 14.78 -5.57 -16.13
N ILE A 4 15.95 -5.14 -15.70
CA ILE A 4 17.17 -5.96 -15.65
C ILE A 4 17.67 -5.89 -14.22
N TRP A 5 18.03 -7.04 -13.65
CA TRP A 5 18.56 -7.11 -12.29
C TRP A 5 19.66 -8.14 -12.20
N MET A 6 20.53 -7.95 -11.22
CA MET A 6 21.52 -8.92 -10.81
C MET A 6 21.06 -9.66 -9.56
N ASP A 7 21.49 -10.90 -9.42
CA ASP A 7 21.33 -11.70 -8.21
C ASP A 7 22.70 -12.17 -7.75
N SER A 8 23.17 -11.63 -6.63
CA SER A 8 24.48 -11.95 -6.05
C SER A 8 24.55 -13.34 -5.42
N GLY A 9 23.41 -13.97 -5.11
CA GLY A 9 23.35 -15.33 -4.60
C GLY A 9 23.49 -16.37 -5.71
N THR A 10 22.94 -16.08 -6.90
CA THR A 10 23.03 -16.97 -8.06
C THR A 10 24.13 -16.57 -9.06
N LEU A 11 24.74 -15.39 -8.89
CA LEU A 11 25.75 -14.82 -9.77
C LEU A 11 25.25 -14.66 -11.22
N THR A 12 24.00 -14.23 -11.35
CA THR A 12 23.32 -14.07 -12.63
C THR A 12 22.85 -12.63 -12.87
N LEU A 13 22.76 -12.27 -14.15
CA LEU A 13 22.06 -11.10 -14.64
C LEU A 13 20.84 -11.57 -15.43
N GLU A 14 19.68 -11.06 -15.08
CA GLU A 14 18.41 -11.47 -15.67
C GLU A 14 17.61 -10.27 -16.15
N SER A 15 16.65 -10.54 -17.04
CA SER A 15 15.70 -9.55 -17.53
C SER A 15 14.28 -10.06 -17.55
N LEU A 16 13.32 -9.14 -17.46
CA LEU A 16 11.89 -9.39 -17.49
C LEU A 16 11.19 -8.17 -18.08
N ARG A 17 10.09 -8.36 -18.80
CA ARG A 17 9.22 -7.22 -19.15
C ARG A 17 8.45 -6.75 -17.90
N LEU A 18 8.17 -5.45 -17.79
CA LEU A 18 7.41 -4.93 -16.64
C LEU A 18 6.00 -5.52 -16.49
N ASP A 19 5.46 -6.17 -17.53
CA ASP A 19 4.20 -6.92 -17.48
C ASP A 19 4.33 -8.33 -16.86
N GLY A 20 5.52 -8.70 -16.39
CA GLY A 20 5.81 -10.01 -15.81
C GLY A 20 6.11 -11.11 -16.83
N SER A 21 6.13 -10.81 -18.13
CA SER A 21 6.39 -11.80 -19.18
C SER A 21 7.86 -11.83 -19.63
N ASN A 22 8.20 -12.88 -20.39
CA ASN A 22 9.47 -12.97 -21.12
C ASN A 22 10.72 -12.82 -20.24
N ARG A 23 10.76 -13.55 -19.11
CA ARG A 23 11.96 -13.67 -18.26
C ARG A 23 13.10 -14.33 -19.03
N ARG A 24 14.31 -13.78 -18.97
CA ARG A 24 15.51 -14.30 -19.66
C ARG A 24 16.76 -14.14 -18.81
N LEU A 25 17.61 -15.16 -18.82
CA LEU A 25 19.00 -15.06 -18.35
C LEU A 25 19.83 -14.32 -19.40
N LEU A 26 20.56 -13.28 -18.98
CA LEU A 26 21.43 -12.47 -19.85
C LEU A 26 22.90 -12.83 -19.66
N LEU A 27 23.33 -13.04 -18.42
CA LEU A 27 24.72 -13.33 -18.09
C LEU A 27 24.77 -14.24 -16.85
N SER A 28 25.73 -15.17 -16.81
CA SER A 28 26.03 -16.01 -15.65
C SER A 28 27.54 -16.08 -15.49
N VAL A 29 28.07 -15.57 -14.39
CA VAL A 29 29.53 -15.48 -14.18
C VAL A 29 29.91 -16.09 -12.83
N PRO A 30 30.04 -17.42 -12.75
CA PRO A 30 30.17 -18.12 -11.46
C PRO A 30 31.52 -17.89 -10.75
N HIS A 31 32.47 -17.21 -11.39
CA HIS A 31 33.83 -16.99 -10.86
C HIS A 31 34.05 -15.58 -10.33
N ILE A 32 33.03 -14.73 -10.42
CA ILE A 32 33.12 -13.33 -10.06
C ILE A 32 31.94 -13.04 -9.12
N SER A 33 32.26 -12.62 -7.90
CA SER A 33 31.31 -12.49 -6.80
C SER A 33 31.46 -11.15 -6.09
N ASP A 34 30.57 -10.90 -5.13
CA ASP A 34 30.60 -9.73 -4.24
C ASP A 34 30.19 -8.41 -4.91
N TRP A 35 29.51 -8.47 -6.05
CA TRP A 35 28.88 -7.28 -6.64
C TRP A 35 27.76 -6.75 -5.75
N ILE A 36 27.72 -5.41 -5.58
CA ILE A 36 26.64 -4.72 -4.88
C ILE A 36 25.83 -3.77 -5.77
N SER A 37 26.41 -3.39 -6.91
CA SER A 37 25.80 -2.40 -7.81
C SER A 37 25.99 -2.79 -9.27
N PHE A 38 25.03 -2.39 -10.10
CA PHE A 38 24.96 -2.71 -11.50
C PHE A 38 24.46 -1.52 -12.31
N THR A 39 25.09 -1.28 -13.46
CA THR A 39 24.54 -0.36 -14.48
C THR A 39 24.91 -0.85 -15.88
N MET A 40 24.33 -0.24 -16.90
CA MET A 40 24.60 -0.62 -18.29
C MET A 40 24.42 0.57 -19.23
N ASP A 41 25.12 0.52 -20.34
CA ASP A 41 24.87 1.38 -21.50
C ASP A 41 24.33 0.55 -22.67
N SER A 42 24.45 1.03 -23.91
CA SER A 42 24.00 0.28 -25.09
C SER A 42 24.85 -0.95 -25.42
N TYR A 43 26.10 -1.02 -24.95
CA TYR A 43 27.11 -2.00 -25.40
C TYR A 43 27.62 -2.90 -24.28
N SER A 44 27.54 -2.46 -23.02
CA SER A 44 28.26 -3.06 -21.89
C SER A 44 27.41 -3.13 -20.63
N TYR A 45 27.71 -4.12 -19.81
CA TYR A 45 27.28 -4.27 -18.42
C TYR A 45 28.42 -3.84 -17.50
N PHE A 46 28.12 -3.13 -16.42
CA PHE A 46 29.09 -2.70 -15.41
C PHE A 46 28.63 -3.19 -14.04
N PHE A 47 29.57 -3.72 -13.26
CA PHE A 47 29.34 -4.27 -11.92
C PHE A 47 30.33 -3.65 -10.94
N GLY A 48 29.84 -3.19 -9.79
CA GLY A 48 30.68 -2.63 -8.73
C GLY A 48 30.94 -3.66 -7.63
N ASN A 49 32.22 -3.92 -7.35
CA ASN A 49 32.69 -4.78 -6.27
C ASN A 49 33.32 -3.95 -5.12
N PRO A 50 32.61 -3.74 -3.99
CA PRO A 50 33.13 -3.02 -2.84
C PRO A 50 34.21 -3.76 -2.05
N VAL A 51 34.33 -5.09 -2.22
CA VAL A 51 35.35 -5.88 -1.51
C VAL A 51 36.72 -5.70 -2.18
N GLN A 52 36.72 -5.55 -3.51
CA GLN A 52 37.93 -5.40 -4.31
C GLN A 52 38.21 -3.95 -4.72
N ASP A 53 37.29 -3.03 -4.46
CA ASP A 53 37.31 -1.65 -4.95
C ASP A 53 37.47 -1.60 -6.47
N THR A 54 36.63 -2.36 -7.18
CA THR A 54 36.68 -2.47 -8.64
C THR A 54 35.32 -2.20 -9.29
N ILE A 55 35.39 -1.69 -10.52
CA ILE A 55 34.30 -1.71 -11.49
C ILE A 55 34.68 -2.69 -12.59
N GLU A 56 33.86 -3.69 -12.79
CA GLU A 56 34.06 -4.74 -13.77
C GLU A 56 33.08 -4.55 -14.92
N PHE A 57 33.52 -4.68 -16.17
CA PHE A 57 32.63 -4.55 -17.31
C PHE A 57 32.66 -5.76 -18.24
N PHE A 58 31.50 -6.05 -18.83
CA PHE A 58 31.27 -7.12 -19.81
C PHE A 58 30.57 -6.56 -21.05
N GLU A 59 31.06 -6.89 -22.24
CA GLU A 59 30.42 -6.50 -23.50
C GLU A 59 29.22 -7.41 -23.84
N LYS A 60 28.14 -6.83 -24.35
CA LYS A 60 26.85 -7.53 -24.56
C LYS A 60 26.85 -8.49 -25.75
N ASP A 61 27.65 -8.21 -26.77
CA ASP A 61 27.55 -8.85 -28.09
C ASP A 61 28.71 -9.80 -28.43
N LEU A 62 29.68 -10.01 -27.54
CA LEU A 62 30.84 -10.85 -27.82
C LEU A 62 30.68 -12.30 -27.34
N SER A 63 30.98 -13.25 -28.24
CA SER A 63 31.10 -14.70 -27.97
C SER A 63 32.28 -15.07 -27.06
N SER A 64 33.13 -14.10 -26.74
CA SER A 64 34.21 -14.20 -25.76
C SER A 64 33.87 -13.29 -24.59
N TYR A 65 33.94 -13.82 -23.37
CA TYR A 65 33.84 -13.06 -22.12
C TYR A 65 35.01 -12.05 -22.04
N MET A 66 34.93 -10.96 -22.79
CA MET A 66 35.90 -9.88 -22.71
C MET A 66 35.59 -9.12 -21.44
N TYR A 67 36.46 -9.33 -20.46
CA TYR A 67 36.35 -8.87 -19.10
C TYR A 67 37.47 -7.86 -18.84
N SER A 68 37.13 -6.70 -18.32
CA SER A 68 38.14 -5.77 -17.81
C SER A 68 37.73 -5.21 -16.45
N VAL A 69 38.75 -4.85 -15.68
CA VAL A 69 38.62 -4.42 -14.30
C VAL A 69 39.23 -3.04 -14.15
N TRP A 70 38.46 -2.11 -13.60
CA TRP A 70 38.93 -0.79 -13.23
C TRP A 70 38.99 -0.68 -11.72
N THR A 71 40.19 -0.50 -11.18
CA THR A 71 40.37 -0.20 -9.76
C THR A 71 39.91 1.22 -9.46
N VAL A 72 39.13 1.40 -8.41
CA VAL A 72 38.66 2.70 -7.92
C VAL A 72 39.25 2.97 -6.53
N PRO A 73 39.18 4.21 -6.01
CA PRO A 73 39.66 4.49 -4.67
C PRO A 73 38.91 3.68 -3.61
N PRO A 74 39.58 3.24 -2.53
CA PRO A 74 38.96 2.40 -1.51
C PRO A 74 37.69 2.99 -0.90
N GLY A 75 36.66 2.14 -0.78
CA GLY A 75 35.36 2.52 -0.21
C GLY A 75 34.49 3.38 -1.13
N SER A 76 34.83 3.51 -2.43
CA SER A 76 34.06 4.33 -3.37
C SER A 76 32.90 3.59 -4.04
N VAL A 77 32.80 2.27 -3.88
CA VAL A 77 31.78 1.44 -4.56
C VAL A 77 30.59 1.21 -3.64
N GLU A 78 29.66 2.16 -3.59
CA GLU A 78 28.36 1.99 -2.93
C GLU A 78 27.22 1.82 -3.94
N GLY A 79 27.31 2.54 -5.06
CA GLY A 79 26.35 2.50 -6.15
C GLY A 79 26.95 3.07 -7.43
N ILE A 80 26.63 2.46 -8.57
CA ILE A 80 27.03 2.92 -9.90
C ILE A 80 25.79 3.23 -10.73
N TYR A 81 25.85 4.32 -11.50
CA TYR A 81 24.82 4.66 -12.47
C TYR A 81 25.47 5.16 -13.75
N TYR A 82 24.95 4.72 -14.88
CA TYR A 82 25.31 5.21 -16.18
C TYR A 82 24.59 6.53 -16.44
N TYR A 83 25.35 7.59 -16.71
CA TYR A 83 24.81 8.90 -17.05
C TYR A 83 25.00 9.18 -18.53
N ASN A 84 23.89 9.46 -19.23
CA ASN A 84 23.91 9.92 -20.61
C ASN A 84 22.87 11.03 -20.78
N SER A 85 23.35 12.26 -20.92
CA SER A 85 22.50 13.45 -21.05
C SER A 85 21.64 13.46 -22.33
N ALA A 86 22.03 12.71 -23.36
CA ALA A 86 21.24 12.59 -24.60
C ALA A 86 20.15 11.50 -24.51
N ALA A 87 20.23 10.59 -23.53
CA ALA A 87 19.25 9.52 -23.31
C ALA A 87 18.19 9.87 -22.25
N GLU A 88 18.35 10.99 -21.55
CA GLU A 88 17.37 11.48 -20.58
C GLU A 88 16.10 11.93 -21.31
N ILE A 89 15.02 11.16 -21.15
CA ILE A 89 13.74 11.45 -21.80
C ILE A 89 13.22 12.78 -21.23
N GLN A 90 13.15 13.81 -22.08
CA GLN A 90 12.55 15.11 -21.75
C GLN A 90 11.02 15.01 -21.79
N GLU A 91 10.43 14.09 -21.02
CA GLU A 91 9.00 14.16 -20.78
C GLU A 91 8.68 15.51 -20.10
N PRO A 92 7.62 16.21 -20.53
CA PRO A 92 7.24 17.46 -19.90
C PRO A 92 6.90 17.20 -18.43
N ASN A 93 7.72 17.73 -17.53
CA ASN A 93 7.45 17.64 -16.09
C ASN A 93 6.17 18.43 -15.77
N ILE A 94 5.06 17.71 -15.63
CA ILE A 94 3.74 18.28 -15.32
C ILE A 94 3.70 19.03 -13.98
N CYS A 95 4.64 18.72 -13.08
CA CYS A 95 4.75 19.35 -11.77
C CYS A 95 5.56 20.66 -11.81
N ARG A 96 6.23 20.96 -12.92
CA ARG A 96 7.15 22.10 -13.05
C ARG A 96 6.50 23.45 -12.75
N LEU A 97 5.25 23.63 -13.16
CA LEU A 97 4.52 24.88 -12.97
C LEU A 97 3.55 24.72 -11.80
N SER A 98 3.71 25.58 -10.79
CA SER A 98 2.82 25.62 -9.62
C SER A 98 2.55 24.25 -8.99
N ASN A 99 3.57 23.38 -8.92
CA ASN A 99 3.45 22.03 -8.37
C ASN A 99 2.36 21.19 -9.08
N GLY A 100 2.11 21.39 -10.37
CA GLY A 100 1.03 20.72 -11.10
C GLY A 100 -0.38 21.07 -10.63
N GLY A 101 -0.53 22.16 -9.87
CA GLY A 101 -1.78 22.51 -9.18
C GLY A 101 -2.02 21.72 -7.90
N CYS A 102 -1.07 20.90 -7.46
CA CYS A 102 -1.20 20.06 -6.29
C CYS A 102 -0.99 20.86 -5.01
N GLN A 103 -1.84 20.61 -4.02
CA GLN A 103 -1.73 21.23 -2.71
C GLN A 103 -0.50 20.76 -1.91
N GLU A 104 -0.06 19.53 -2.14
CA GLU A 104 1.10 18.95 -1.47
C GLU A 104 2.13 18.39 -2.45
N LEU A 105 1.97 17.14 -2.88
CA LEU A 105 2.95 16.45 -3.71
C LEU A 105 2.38 16.19 -5.10
N CYS A 106 3.16 16.60 -6.09
CA CYS A 106 2.94 16.27 -7.48
C CYS A 106 3.91 15.16 -7.90
N PHE A 107 3.36 14.08 -8.42
CA PHE A 107 4.09 12.95 -8.96
C PHE A 107 3.96 12.93 -10.50
N PRO A 108 4.74 12.12 -11.22
CA PRO A 108 4.60 11.97 -12.67
C PRO A 108 3.17 11.63 -13.13
N ASP A 109 2.39 10.95 -12.29
CA ASP A 109 0.97 10.62 -12.55
C ASP A 109 -0.02 11.69 -12.02
N GLY A 110 0.47 12.86 -11.58
CA GLY A 110 -0.32 13.97 -11.05
C GLY A 110 -0.34 14.08 -9.52
N CYS A 111 -1.34 14.79 -9.00
CA CYS A 111 -1.46 15.07 -7.58
C CYS A 111 -1.76 13.80 -6.77
N LYS A 112 -0.99 13.60 -5.71
CA LYS A 112 -1.36 12.66 -4.66
C LYS A 112 -1.86 13.46 -3.47
N GLU A 113 -3.18 13.51 -3.32
CA GLU A 113 -3.81 14.14 -2.16
C GLU A 113 -3.46 13.36 -0.91
N VAL A 114 -2.99 14.08 0.10
CA VAL A 114 -2.68 13.51 1.40
C VAL A 114 -3.86 13.75 2.32
N SER A 115 -4.81 12.81 2.30
CA SER A 115 -6.01 12.87 3.15
C SER A 115 -5.67 12.57 4.62
N PRO A 116 -6.52 12.99 5.58
CA PRO A 116 -6.42 12.56 6.98
C PRO A 116 -6.27 11.04 7.16
N GLU A 117 -5.58 10.63 8.22
CA GLU A 117 -5.57 9.24 8.66
C GLU A 117 -6.55 9.06 9.81
N ILE A 118 -7.51 8.14 9.66
CA ILE A 118 -8.53 7.87 10.68
C ILE A 118 -8.12 6.62 11.47
N PHE A 119 -8.21 6.71 12.80
CA PHE A 119 -7.94 5.65 13.75
C PHE A 119 -9.21 5.30 14.53
N GLY A 120 -9.45 4.02 14.78
CA GLY A 120 -10.58 3.57 15.59
C GLY A 120 -11.95 3.83 14.93
N CYS A 121 -12.04 3.74 13.59
CA CYS A 121 -13.35 3.73 12.93
C CYS A 121 -14.16 2.53 13.44
N PRO A 122 -15.35 2.72 14.03
CA PRO A 122 -16.12 1.61 14.59
C PRO A 122 -16.45 0.56 13.53
N GLU A 123 -16.55 -0.70 13.96
CA GLU A 123 -17.12 -1.76 13.13
C GLU A 123 -18.65 -1.67 13.11
N ASN A 124 -19.28 -2.40 12.19
CA ASN A 124 -20.75 -2.48 12.16
C ASN A 124 -21.27 -3.13 13.46
N ILE A 125 -22.30 -2.52 14.04
CA ILE A 125 -22.93 -2.98 15.28
C ILE A 125 -24.26 -3.64 14.92
N ILE A 126 -24.49 -4.84 15.44
CA ILE A 126 -25.76 -5.56 15.29
C ILE A 126 -26.28 -5.92 16.68
N LYS A 127 -27.54 -5.57 16.97
CA LYS A 127 -28.16 -5.85 18.26
C LYS A 127 -29.60 -6.37 18.06
N LEU A 128 -29.97 -7.33 18.90
CA LEU A 128 -31.31 -7.90 18.91
C LEU A 128 -32.17 -7.14 19.92
N THR A 129 -33.25 -6.54 19.46
CA THR A 129 -34.16 -5.78 20.32
C THR A 129 -35.52 -5.66 19.68
N THR A 130 -36.56 -5.50 20.49
CA THR A 130 -37.94 -5.34 20.01
C THR A 130 -38.38 -3.88 19.97
N VAL A 131 -37.54 -2.97 20.47
CA VAL A 131 -37.80 -1.53 20.58
C VAL A 131 -36.58 -0.74 20.14
N PRO A 132 -36.74 0.55 19.78
CA PRO A 132 -35.60 1.45 19.63
C PRO A 132 -34.71 1.42 20.88
N GLU A 133 -33.40 1.42 20.70
CA GLU A 133 -32.45 1.24 21.79
C GLU A 133 -31.20 2.10 21.62
N GLU A 134 -30.63 2.52 22.75
CA GLU A 134 -29.35 3.21 22.81
C GLU A 134 -28.20 2.27 22.42
N VAL A 135 -27.28 2.80 21.62
CA VAL A 135 -26.09 2.09 21.15
C VAL A 135 -24.86 2.93 21.44
N ASP A 136 -23.87 2.33 22.09
CA ASP A 136 -22.61 2.98 22.46
C ASP A 136 -21.45 2.48 21.59
N TRP A 137 -20.48 3.36 21.33
CA TRP A 137 -19.24 3.05 20.62
C TRP A 137 -18.13 4.04 20.99
N LEU A 138 -16.87 3.63 20.77
CA LEU A 138 -15.74 4.54 20.89
C LEU A 138 -15.65 5.40 19.62
N GLU A 139 -15.63 6.72 19.80
CA GLU A 139 -15.54 7.63 18.66
C GLU A 139 -14.22 7.49 17.91
N PRO A 140 -14.24 7.57 16.56
CA PRO A 140 -13.00 7.61 15.79
C PRO A 140 -12.21 8.88 16.08
N SER A 141 -10.90 8.79 15.90
CA SER A 141 -9.99 9.95 15.90
C SER A 141 -9.29 10.05 14.55
N ALA A 142 -8.74 11.22 14.22
CA ALA A 142 -7.94 11.38 13.02
C ALA A 142 -6.68 12.20 13.27
N LYS A 143 -5.69 12.04 12.40
CA LYS A 143 -4.50 12.89 12.34
C LYS A 143 -4.28 13.41 10.92
N SER A 144 -3.75 14.63 10.80
CA SER A 144 -3.22 15.12 9.53
C SER A 144 -2.02 14.28 9.15
N ARG A 145 -1.84 14.03 7.85
CA ARG A 145 -0.61 13.44 7.33
C ARG A 145 0.22 14.54 6.65
N SER A 146 0.51 15.62 7.37
CA SER A 146 1.52 16.58 6.93
C SER A 146 2.91 15.98 7.07
N SER A 147 3.78 16.21 6.07
CA SER A 147 5.09 15.57 5.90
C SER A 147 6.08 15.72 7.06
N GLU A 148 5.81 16.55 8.06
CA GLU A 148 6.74 16.80 9.16
C GLU A 148 6.14 16.73 10.56
N ASN A 149 4.81 16.66 10.71
CA ASN A 149 4.15 16.48 12.01
C ASN A 149 2.72 16.02 11.80
N SER A 150 2.39 14.83 12.26
CA SER A 150 1.00 14.35 12.27
C SER A 150 0.25 14.97 13.44
N LEU A 151 -0.57 15.98 13.16
CA LEU A 151 -1.35 16.69 14.18
C LEU A 151 -2.71 16.01 14.39
N PRO A 152 -3.20 15.90 15.63
CA PRO A 152 -4.56 15.42 15.88
C PRO A 152 -5.58 16.37 15.25
N LEU A 153 -6.59 15.80 14.61
CA LEU A 153 -7.70 16.53 14.00
C LEU A 153 -8.96 16.40 14.85
N MET A 154 -9.75 17.48 14.88
CA MET A 154 -11.07 17.48 15.48
C MET A 154 -12.11 16.89 14.51
N ILE A 155 -13.18 16.32 15.06
CA ILE A 155 -14.32 15.87 14.27
C ILE A 155 -14.99 17.11 13.65
N GLU A 156 -15.04 17.15 12.32
CA GLU A 156 -15.69 18.24 11.58
C GLU A 156 -17.21 18.13 11.68
N SER A 157 -17.74 16.92 11.47
CA SER A 157 -19.17 16.63 11.63
C SER A 157 -19.39 15.16 11.93
N ARG A 158 -20.50 14.86 12.60
CA ARG A 158 -20.98 13.51 12.90
C ARG A 158 -22.49 13.45 12.71
N SER A 159 -23.01 12.33 12.22
CA SER A 159 -24.45 12.13 12.06
C SER A 159 -25.17 11.74 13.35
N HIS A 160 -24.44 11.08 14.27
CA HIS A 160 -24.93 10.50 15.53
C HIS A 160 -23.81 10.55 16.57
N GLU A 161 -24.17 10.50 17.85
CA GLU A 161 -23.28 10.45 19.02
C GLU A 161 -23.41 9.11 19.76
N PRO A 162 -22.35 8.64 20.45
CA PRO A 162 -22.44 7.45 21.28
C PRO A 162 -23.58 7.58 22.31
N ASN A 163 -24.34 6.52 22.50
CA ASN A 163 -25.56 6.44 23.33
C ASN A 163 -26.81 7.09 22.70
N ASP A 164 -26.77 7.48 21.42
CA ASP A 164 -28.00 7.80 20.68
C ASP A 164 -28.93 6.59 20.61
N THR A 165 -30.24 6.84 20.63
CA THR A 165 -31.28 5.82 20.42
C THR A 165 -31.51 5.60 18.92
N PHE A 166 -31.36 4.36 18.46
CA PHE A 166 -31.60 3.98 17.07
C PHE A 166 -32.94 3.28 16.91
N PRO A 167 -33.66 3.49 15.78
CA PRO A 167 -34.85 2.71 15.45
C PRO A 167 -34.48 1.28 15.00
N LEU A 168 -35.48 0.39 14.98
CA LEU A 168 -35.36 -0.92 14.32
C LEU A 168 -34.97 -0.76 12.85
N GLY A 169 -34.11 -1.65 12.36
CA GLY A 169 -33.53 -1.60 11.02
C GLY A 169 -32.06 -1.16 11.04
N THR A 170 -31.54 -0.78 9.87
CA THR A 170 -30.14 -0.36 9.70
C THR A 170 -30.05 1.16 9.56
N THR A 171 -29.21 1.78 10.38
CA THR A 171 -28.84 3.20 10.33
C THR A 171 -27.34 3.32 10.06
N THR A 172 -26.95 4.10 9.04
CA THR A 172 -25.53 4.37 8.77
C THR A 172 -25.08 5.59 9.56
N VAL A 173 -24.07 5.41 10.41
CA VAL A 173 -23.41 6.47 11.15
C VAL A 173 -22.19 6.95 10.36
N THR A 174 -22.04 8.27 10.23
CA THR A 174 -20.97 8.92 9.46
C THR A 174 -20.23 9.94 10.32
N TYR A 175 -18.91 9.86 10.32
CA TYR A 175 -17.98 10.84 10.87
C TYR A 175 -17.16 11.47 9.74
N SER A 176 -16.99 12.79 9.77
CA SER A 176 -16.15 13.55 8.84
C SER A 176 -15.00 14.22 9.58
N PHE A 177 -13.80 14.15 9.00
CA PHE A 177 -12.60 14.84 9.46
C PHE A 177 -12.05 15.69 8.33
N ARG A 178 -11.57 16.88 8.66
CA ARG A 178 -10.92 17.81 7.74
C ARG A 178 -9.57 18.23 8.30
N ASP A 179 -8.53 18.21 7.47
CA ASP A 179 -7.23 18.77 7.85
C ASP A 179 -7.16 20.31 7.64
N GLU A 180 -6.07 20.93 8.06
CA GLU A 180 -5.84 22.38 7.93
C GLU A 180 -5.77 22.85 6.47
N LYS A 181 -5.51 21.91 5.56
CA LYS A 181 -5.43 22.12 4.12
C LYS A 181 -6.80 21.95 3.44
N GLY A 182 -7.80 21.46 4.16
CA GLY A 182 -9.15 21.27 3.64
C GLY A 182 -9.42 19.89 3.04
N ASN A 183 -8.46 18.95 3.09
CA ASN A 183 -8.69 17.57 2.67
C ASN A 183 -9.63 16.88 3.66
N THR A 184 -10.62 16.16 3.14
CA THR A 184 -11.63 15.49 3.95
C THR A 184 -11.55 13.99 3.86
N LYS A 185 -11.79 13.30 4.97
CA LYS A 185 -11.99 11.85 4.99
C LYS A 185 -13.13 11.47 5.93
N LYS A 186 -13.85 10.41 5.56
CA LYS A 186 -15.01 9.93 6.31
C LYS A 186 -14.78 8.53 6.86
N CYS A 187 -15.34 8.28 8.03
CA CYS A 187 -15.51 6.96 8.64
C CYS A 187 -17.01 6.65 8.69
N LEU A 188 -17.40 5.47 8.22
CA LEU A 188 -18.80 5.04 8.19
C LEU A 188 -18.92 3.64 8.77
N PHE A 189 -19.97 3.42 9.56
CA PHE A 189 -20.36 2.11 10.05
C PHE A 189 -21.88 2.03 10.18
N ASN A 190 -22.41 0.82 10.21
CA ASN A 190 -23.84 0.56 10.31
C ASN A 190 -24.22 0.09 11.71
N VAL A 191 -25.28 0.67 12.26
CA VAL A 191 -25.99 0.17 13.44
C VAL A 191 -27.25 -0.54 12.96
N THR A 192 -27.39 -1.84 13.26
CA THR A 192 -28.54 -2.65 12.86
C THR A 192 -29.26 -3.22 14.07
N LEU A 193 -30.48 -2.77 14.31
CA LEU A 193 -31.36 -3.29 15.35
C LEU A 193 -32.39 -4.25 14.73
N ILE A 194 -32.32 -5.52 15.08
CA ILE A 194 -33.16 -6.58 14.51
C ILE A 194 -34.21 -7.00 15.53
N ASN A 195 -35.48 -6.99 15.11
CA ASN A 195 -36.58 -7.53 15.89
C ASN A 195 -36.68 -9.04 15.65
N GLU A 196 -36.27 -9.82 16.64
CA GLU A 196 -36.30 -11.29 16.62
C GLU A 196 -37.67 -11.88 17.05
N SER A 197 -38.76 -11.11 17.01
CA SER A 197 -40.11 -11.67 17.13
C SER A 197 -40.53 -12.44 15.86
N PHE A 198 -39.76 -13.47 15.51
CA PHE A 198 -40.30 -14.59 14.75
C PHE A 198 -41.24 -15.35 15.68
N THR A 199 -42.53 -15.04 15.57
CA THR A 199 -43.58 -15.92 16.05
C THR A 199 -43.37 -17.28 15.39
N THR A 200 -43.28 -18.34 16.20
CA THR A 200 -43.43 -19.72 15.74
C THR A 200 -44.87 -19.94 15.28
N SER A 201 -45.25 -19.33 14.15
CA SER A 201 -46.46 -19.62 13.42
C SER A 201 -46.09 -20.47 12.20
N THR A 202 -46.06 -21.78 12.44
CA THR A 202 -46.15 -22.89 11.48
C THR A 202 -45.78 -22.60 10.02
N LEU A 203 -44.51 -22.81 9.64
CA LEU A 203 -44.14 -23.28 8.31
C LEU A 203 -43.05 -24.36 8.43
N PRO A 204 -43.12 -25.46 7.68
CA PRO A 204 -42.27 -26.63 7.88
C PRO A 204 -40.84 -26.38 7.37
N ASN A 205 -39.86 -26.74 8.19
CA ASN A 205 -38.44 -26.96 7.85
C ASN A 205 -37.77 -25.90 6.95
N VAL A 206 -37.42 -24.75 7.54
CA VAL A 206 -36.34 -23.90 7.00
C VAL A 206 -35.06 -24.22 7.77
N THR A 207 -34.09 -24.82 7.08
CA THR A 207 -32.78 -25.16 7.63
C THR A 207 -31.86 -23.95 7.49
N PHE A 208 -31.51 -23.31 8.60
CA PHE A 208 -30.45 -22.31 8.62
C PHE A 208 -29.10 -23.00 8.80
N THR A 209 -28.28 -23.04 7.76
CA THR A 209 -26.86 -23.40 7.90
C THR A 209 -26.10 -22.22 8.49
N SER A 210 -25.95 -22.20 9.82
CA SER A 210 -24.98 -21.33 10.48
C SER A 210 -23.57 -21.74 10.04
N ARG A 211 -22.82 -20.81 9.44
CA ARG A 211 -21.36 -20.87 9.33
C ARG A 211 -20.71 -19.80 10.20
N VAL A 212 -21.11 -19.69 11.47
CA VAL A 212 -20.29 -19.04 12.49
C VAL A 212 -20.49 -19.77 13.82
N CYS A 213 -19.54 -20.63 14.19
CA CYS A 213 -19.42 -21.18 15.53
C CYS A 213 -18.42 -20.34 16.33
N THR A 214 -18.87 -19.29 17.01
CA THR A 214 -18.15 -18.73 18.17
C THR A 214 -19.13 -18.03 19.11
N GLY A 215 -19.42 -18.65 20.26
CA GLY A 215 -19.74 -17.93 21.49
C GLY A 215 -21.19 -17.93 22.00
N LEU A 216 -21.49 -18.89 22.87
CA LEU A 216 -22.45 -18.83 24.00
C LEU A 216 -23.96 -18.59 23.71
N LEU A 217 -24.67 -19.66 23.36
CA LEU A 217 -26.05 -19.83 23.81
C LEU A 217 -26.03 -20.40 25.24
N ARG A 218 -26.29 -19.56 26.26
CA ARG A 218 -26.63 -20.05 27.59
C ARG A 218 -28.15 -20.24 27.68
N ASN A 219 -28.53 -21.51 27.85
CA ASN A 219 -29.74 -22.04 28.49
C ASN A 219 -31.11 -21.60 27.94
N PHE A 220 -31.66 -22.41 27.03
CA PHE A 220 -33.10 -22.68 27.02
C PHE A 220 -33.38 -23.90 27.92
N ASN A 221 -33.90 -23.66 29.13
CA ASN A 221 -34.62 -24.69 29.88
C ASN A 221 -36.09 -24.58 29.48
N LEU A 222 -36.63 -25.65 28.89
CA LEU A 222 -38.08 -25.88 28.83
C LEU A 222 -38.42 -26.82 30.00
N HIS A 223 -39.44 -26.45 30.77
CA HIS A 223 -40.02 -27.28 31.82
C HIS A 223 -40.51 -28.63 31.29
#